data_AF-A0A7C9MGM6-F1
#
_entry.id   AF-A0A7C9MGM6-F1
#
_cell.length_a   1.000
_cell.length_b   1.000
_cell.length_c   1.000
_cell.angle_alpha   90.00
_cell.angle_beta   90.00
_cell.angle_gamma   90.00
#
_symmetry.space_group_name_H-M   'P 1'
#
loop_
_entity.id
_entity.type
_entity.pdbx_description
1 polymer ?
#
loop_
_entity_poly.entity_id
_entity_poly.type
_entity_poly.pdbx_seq_one_letter_code
_entity_poly.pdbx_strand_id
1 'polypeptide(L)'
;MLRYACIMLWLLAVLACPAGPDWLPTTARPVAGTGLALAAPPGPGDLARSIETAKRSIAEHEKTIQAYNAEMRTTVANDPPAARRREEIRILKQYYVREIEALRAKIIDDYKKIQEFRASGAQ
;
A
#
# COMPACT_ATOMS: atom_id res chain seq x y z
N MET A 1 4.50 -25.96 -12.24
CA MET A 1 3.20 -25.31 -11.94
C MET A 1 2.64 -25.75 -10.57
N LEU A 2 3.46 -25.78 -9.52
CA LEU A 2 3.06 -26.32 -8.20
C LEU A 2 3.18 -25.29 -7.04
N ARG A 3 3.24 -23.98 -7.36
CA ARG A 3 3.39 -22.92 -6.37
C ARG A 3 2.13 -22.08 -6.13
N TYR A 4 1.10 -22.21 -6.97
CA TYR A 4 -0.13 -21.43 -6.86
C TYR A 4 -1.24 -22.14 -6.06
N ALA A 5 -1.14 -23.45 -5.87
CA ALA A 5 -2.18 -24.23 -5.17
C ALA A 5 -2.23 -23.97 -3.66
N CYS A 6 -1.09 -23.67 -3.01
CA CYS A 6 -1.06 -23.40 -1.57
C CYS A 6 -1.62 -22.02 -1.19
N ILE A 7 -1.60 -21.04 -2.09
CA ILE A 7 -2.04 -19.67 -1.78
C ILE A 7 -3.58 -19.58 -1.82
N MET A 8 -4.24 -20.35 -2.69
CA MET A 8 -5.70 -20.37 -2.76
C MET A 8 -6.36 -21.11 -1.59
N LEU A 9 -5.65 -22.02 -0.93
CA LEU A 9 -6.19 -22.77 0.22
C LEU A 9 -6.31 -21.91 1.49
N TRP A 10 -5.55 -20.81 1.59
CA TRP A 10 -5.61 -19.88 2.73
C TRP A 10 -6.76 -18.86 2.62
N LEU A 11 -7.25 -18.60 1.42
CA LEU A 11 -8.33 -17.63 1.17
C LEU A 11 -9.73 -18.14 1.54
N LEU A 12 -9.92 -19.45 1.62
CA LEU A 12 -11.23 -20.06 1.92
C LEU A 12 -11.51 -20.31 3.41
N ALA A 13 -10.49 -20.22 4.28
CA ALA A 13 -10.65 -20.50 5.71
C ALA A 13 -11.18 -19.30 6.54
N VAL A 14 -11.25 -18.10 5.97
CA VAL A 14 -11.66 -16.87 6.69
C VAL A 14 -13.16 -16.57 6.53
N LEU A 15 -13.89 -17.33 5.70
CA LEU A 15 -15.26 -17.00 5.30
C LEU A 15 -16.37 -17.79 6.01
N ALA A 16 -16.06 -18.43 7.14
CA ALA A 16 -17.05 -19.17 7.91
C ALA A 16 -16.88 -18.94 9.42
N CYS A 17 -17.47 -17.86 9.94
CA CYS A 17 -18.42 -18.02 11.06
C CYS A 17 -19.24 -16.73 11.31
N PRO A 18 -20.53 -16.87 11.69
CA PRO A 18 -21.52 -15.80 11.78
C PRO A 18 -21.73 -15.31 13.21
N ALA A 19 -22.01 -14.02 13.41
CA ALA A 19 -22.74 -13.52 14.58
C ALA A 19 -23.14 -12.05 14.36
N GLY A 20 -24.41 -11.80 14.09
CA GLY A 20 -25.07 -10.64 14.71
C GLY A 20 -25.64 -11.08 16.07
N PRO A 21 -26.45 -10.26 16.77
CA PRO A 21 -26.77 -8.84 16.58
C PRO A 21 -26.42 -8.03 17.85
N ASP A 22 -26.63 -6.71 17.87
CA ASP A 22 -27.30 -6.04 19.00
C ASP A 22 -27.57 -4.55 18.73
N TRP A 23 -28.65 -4.12 19.32
CA TRP A 23 -29.54 -2.98 19.10
C TRP A 23 -29.15 -1.83 20.04
N LEU A 24 -29.12 -0.58 19.55
CA LEU A 24 -29.76 0.64 20.11
C LEU A 24 -29.09 1.97 19.70
N PRO A 25 -29.81 3.12 19.80
CA PRO A 25 -29.68 4.25 18.88
C PRO A 25 -29.10 5.54 19.51
N THR A 26 -28.69 6.44 18.60
CA THR A 26 -28.73 7.92 18.67
C THR A 26 -28.68 8.61 20.03
N THR A 27 -27.60 9.35 20.32
CA THR A 27 -27.58 10.82 20.51
C THR A 27 -26.18 11.31 20.92
N ALA A 28 -25.96 12.61 20.72
CA ALA A 28 -24.92 13.45 21.34
C ALA A 28 -23.51 13.44 20.70
N ARG A 29 -23.40 14.26 19.66
CA ARG A 29 -22.18 15.00 19.33
C ARG A 29 -22.01 16.15 20.34
N PRO A 30 -20.79 16.43 20.82
CA PRO A 30 -20.39 17.81 21.04
C PRO A 30 -19.16 18.15 20.18
N VAL A 31 -19.26 19.28 19.49
CA VAL A 31 -18.13 20.01 18.91
C VAL A 31 -17.53 20.87 20.02
N ALA A 32 -16.26 20.65 20.38
CA ALA A 32 -15.31 21.69 20.80
C ALA A 32 -14.02 21.04 21.31
N GLY A 33 -12.88 21.50 20.79
CA GLY A 33 -11.58 21.13 21.31
C GLY A 33 -10.48 21.24 20.25
N THR A 34 -10.13 22.47 19.89
CA THR A 34 -8.82 22.84 19.34
C THR A 34 -7.74 22.47 20.35
N GLY A 35 -7.42 21.18 20.42
CA GLY A 35 -6.22 20.67 21.03
C GLY A 35 -5.18 20.52 19.93
N LEU A 36 -4.00 21.06 20.15
CA LEU A 36 -2.76 20.55 19.55
C LEU A 36 -2.66 19.08 19.97
N ALA A 37 -3.37 18.21 19.25
CA ALA A 37 -3.20 16.79 19.39
C ALA A 37 -1.79 16.50 18.86
N LEU A 38 -0.86 16.32 19.79
CA LEU A 38 0.20 15.33 19.61
C LEU A 38 -0.49 14.15 18.94
N ALA A 39 -0.31 14.03 17.63
CA ALA A 39 -1.04 13.05 16.84
C ALA A 39 -0.80 11.72 17.54
N ALA A 40 -1.86 11.17 18.14
CA ALA A 40 -1.76 9.93 18.88
C ALA A 40 -1.03 8.93 17.96
N PRO A 41 -0.07 8.16 18.48
CA PRO A 41 0.65 7.21 17.65
C PRO A 41 -0.38 6.37 16.87
N PRO A 42 -0.20 6.20 15.55
CA PRO A 42 -1.22 5.60 14.70
C PRO A 42 -1.60 4.24 15.27
N GLY A 43 -2.90 4.05 15.50
CA GLY A 43 -3.41 2.80 16.03
C GLY A 43 -3.27 1.65 15.03
N PRO A 44 -3.48 0.40 15.45
CA PRO A 44 -3.34 -0.76 14.57
C PRO A 44 -4.25 -0.69 13.33
N GLY A 45 -5.44 -0.09 13.45
CA GLY A 45 -6.35 0.14 12.33
C GLY A 45 -5.82 1.15 11.29
N ASP A 46 -5.13 2.20 11.74
CA ASP A 46 -4.53 3.19 10.84
C ASP A 46 -3.31 2.63 10.12
N LEU A 47 -2.49 1.84 10.81
CA LEU A 47 -1.38 1.11 10.21
C LEU A 47 -1.87 0.12 9.15
N ALA A 48 -2.94 -0.63 9.44
CA ALA A 48 -3.55 -1.54 8.46
C ALA A 48 -4.05 -0.81 7.21
N ARG A 49 -4.71 0.35 7.37
CA ARG A 49 -5.12 1.21 6.25
C ARG A 49 -3.91 1.72 5.48
N SER A 50 -2.85 2.10 6.19
CA SER A 50 -1.59 2.58 5.59
C SER A 50 -0.94 1.53 4.71
N ILE A 51 -0.93 0.26 5.16
CA ILE A 51 -0.44 -0.88 4.38
C ILE A 51 -1.25 -1.06 3.09
N GLU A 52 -2.58 -1.03 3.18
CA GLU A 52 -3.43 -1.19 1.99
C GLU A 52 -3.26 -0.05 0.99
N THR A 53 -3.13 1.19 1.46
CA THR A 53 -2.80 2.33 0.60
C THR A 53 -1.44 2.15 -0.06
N ALA A 54 -0.40 1.77 0.69
CA ALA A 54 0.94 1.54 0.14
C ALA A 54 0.95 0.43 -0.92
N LYS A 55 0.20 -0.66 -0.71
CA LYS A 55 0.04 -1.73 -1.72
C LYS A 55 -0.58 -1.22 -3.02
N ARG A 56 -1.62 -0.38 -2.92
CA ARG A 56 -2.25 0.24 -4.10
C ARG A 56 -1.28 1.14 -4.85
N SER A 57 -0.53 1.98 -4.14
CA SER A 57 0.50 2.85 -4.73
C SER A 57 1.60 2.04 -5.43
N ILE A 58 2.05 0.92 -4.84
CA ILE A 58 3.01 0.02 -5.50
C ILE A 58 2.45 -0.50 -6.83
N ALA A 59 1.21 -1.00 -6.84
CA ALA A 59 0.58 -1.51 -8.07
C ALA A 59 0.44 -0.42 -9.15
N GLU A 60 0.15 0.81 -8.75
CA GLU A 60 0.08 1.96 -9.66
C GLU A 60 1.46 2.31 -10.24
N HIS A 61 2.49 2.39 -9.41
CA HIS A 61 3.86 2.63 -9.86
C HIS A 61 4.38 1.50 -10.77
N GLU A 62 4.05 0.25 -10.48
CA GLU A 62 4.37 -0.90 -11.34
C GLU A 62 3.71 -0.78 -12.71
N LYS A 63 2.44 -0.37 -12.77
CA LYS A 63 1.73 -0.09 -14.04
C LYS A 63 2.39 1.05 -14.81
N THR A 64 2.81 2.11 -14.14
CA THR A 64 3.54 3.23 -14.77
C THR A 64 4.88 2.78 -15.34
N ILE A 65 5.64 1.95 -14.63
CA ILE A 65 6.89 1.36 -15.14
C ILE A 65 6.63 0.49 -16.38
N GLN A 66 5.54 -0.28 -16.40
CA GLN A 66 5.15 -1.07 -17.57
C GLN A 66 4.81 -0.19 -18.78
N ALA A 67 4.12 0.93 -18.58
CA ALA A 67 3.82 1.90 -19.64
C ALA A 67 5.12 2.48 -20.23
N TYR A 68 6.07 2.88 -19.38
CA TYR A 68 7.38 3.34 -19.83
C TYR A 68 8.19 2.27 -20.55
N ASN A 69 8.09 1.01 -20.13
CA ASN A 69 8.72 -0.10 -20.85
C ASN A 69 8.13 -0.29 -22.25
N ALA A 70 6.82 -0.12 -22.40
CA ALA A 70 6.17 -0.14 -23.71
C ALA A 70 6.63 1.02 -24.58
N GLU A 71 6.70 2.25 -24.03
CA GLU A 71 7.19 3.43 -24.73
C GLU A 71 8.65 3.27 -25.18
N MET A 72 9.52 2.72 -24.33
CA MET A 72 10.91 2.44 -24.71
C MET A 72 11.06 1.42 -25.84
N ARG A 73 10.11 0.49 -25.99
CA ARG A 73 10.10 -0.52 -27.06
C ARG A 73 9.63 0.07 -28.38
N THR A 74 8.75 1.06 -28.36
CA THR A 74 8.25 1.75 -29.56
C THR A 74 9.15 2.91 -29.99
N THR A 75 9.90 3.50 -29.07
CA THR A 75 10.82 4.61 -29.36
C THR A 75 12.10 4.11 -30.02
N VAL A 76 12.20 4.29 -31.34
CA VAL A 76 13.39 3.94 -32.13
C VAL A 76 14.48 4.99 -31.94
N ALA A 77 15.68 4.56 -31.53
CA ALA A 77 16.77 5.45 -31.12
C ALA A 77 17.57 6.05 -32.29
N ASN A 78 16.92 6.39 -33.40
CA ASN A 78 17.62 6.83 -34.62
C ASN A 78 17.68 8.37 -34.76
N ASP A 79 16.96 9.12 -33.93
CA ASP A 79 16.97 10.59 -33.90
C ASP A 79 17.33 11.14 -32.49
N PRO A 80 18.03 12.28 -32.40
CA PRO A 80 18.44 12.88 -31.12
C PRO A 80 17.29 13.14 -30.11
N PRO A 81 16.08 13.55 -30.52
CA PRO A 81 14.92 13.65 -29.64
C PRO A 81 14.53 12.32 -28.98
N ALA A 82 14.45 11.23 -29.76
CA ALA A 82 14.13 9.90 -29.22
C ALA A 82 15.19 9.40 -28.23
N ALA A 83 16.48 9.68 -28.49
CA ALA A 83 17.56 9.34 -27.57
C ALA A 83 17.40 10.04 -26.21
N ARG A 84 17.07 11.35 -26.21
CA ARG A 84 16.78 12.12 -24.99
C ARG A 84 15.57 11.58 -24.25
N ARG A 85 14.48 11.27 -24.96
CA ARG A 85 13.27 10.70 -24.37
C ARG A 85 13.55 9.35 -23.68
N ARG A 86 14.35 8.48 -24.28
CA ARG A 86 14.74 7.20 -23.64
C ARG A 86 15.56 7.41 -22.37
N GLU A 87 16.40 8.44 -22.33
CA GLU A 87 17.15 8.78 -21.12
C GLU A 87 16.23 9.32 -20.01
N GLU A 88 15.31 10.22 -20.34
CA GLU A 88 14.27 10.68 -19.41
C GLU A 88 13.48 9.49 -18.83
N ILE A 89 13.06 8.55 -19.68
CA ILE A 89 12.35 7.35 -19.22
C ILE A 89 13.22 6.49 -18.29
N ARG A 90 14.54 6.39 -18.50
CA ARG A 90 15.43 5.66 -17.57
C ARG A 90 15.45 6.32 -16.19
N ILE A 91 15.55 7.65 -16.14
CA ILE A 91 15.55 8.41 -14.88
C ILE A 91 14.21 8.22 -14.15
N LEU A 92 13.08 8.37 -14.87
CA LEU A 92 11.75 8.18 -14.30
C LEU A 92 11.55 6.76 -13.77
N LYS A 93 12.01 5.74 -14.51
CA LYS A 93 11.94 4.35 -14.03
C LYS A 93 12.73 4.14 -12.75
N GLN A 94 13.94 4.69 -12.66
CA GLN A 94 14.74 4.60 -11.43
C GLN A 94 14.03 5.27 -10.24
N TYR A 95 13.39 6.41 -10.47
CA TYR A 95 12.57 7.08 -9.46
C TYR A 95 11.44 6.16 -8.96
N TYR A 96 10.59 5.63 -9.84
CA TYR A 96 9.49 4.75 -9.42
C TYR A 96 9.94 3.46 -8.75
N VAL A 97 11.09 2.90 -9.14
CA VAL A 97 11.68 1.74 -8.45
C VAL A 97 12.04 2.09 -7.00
N ARG A 98 12.68 3.24 -6.77
CA ARG A 98 13.02 3.70 -5.42
C ARG A 98 11.77 3.96 -4.57
N GLU A 99 10.73 4.55 -5.15
CA GLU A 99 9.44 4.76 -4.46
C GLU A 99 8.79 3.41 -4.07
N ILE A 100 8.79 2.42 -4.96
CA ILE A 100 8.29 1.07 -4.66
C ILE A 100 9.09 0.44 -3.52
N GLU A 101 10.42 0.57 -3.52
CA GLU A 101 11.29 0.05 -2.45
C GLU A 101 11.00 0.73 -1.11
N ALA A 102 10.82 2.05 -1.09
CA ALA A 102 10.45 2.80 0.10
C ALA A 102 9.07 2.37 0.64
N LEU A 103 8.08 2.18 -0.23
CA LEU A 103 6.75 1.69 0.15
C LEU A 103 6.80 0.26 0.69
N ARG A 104 7.63 -0.62 0.11
CA ARG A 104 7.84 -1.98 0.61
C ARG A 104 8.47 -1.98 2.01
N ALA A 105 9.48 -1.15 2.23
CA ALA A 105 10.10 -0.98 3.54
C ALA A 105 9.08 -0.47 4.58
N LYS A 106 8.26 0.51 4.19
CA LYS A 106 7.18 1.05 5.02
C LYS A 106 6.15 -0.02 5.40
N ILE A 107 5.71 -0.85 4.46
CA ILE A 107 4.78 -1.95 4.73
C ILE A 107 5.37 -2.91 5.78
N ILE A 108 6.66 -3.27 5.65
CA ILE A 108 7.33 -4.15 6.60
C ILE A 108 7.37 -3.51 7.99
N ASP A 109 7.69 -2.22 8.08
CA ASP A 109 7.70 -1.47 9.34
C ASP A 109 6.31 -1.39 9.99
N ASP A 110 5.28 -1.06 9.22
CA ASP A 110 3.89 -1.00 9.69
C ASP A 110 3.42 -2.38 10.20
N TYR A 111 3.78 -3.47 9.51
CA TYR A 111 3.48 -4.83 9.99
C TYR A 111 4.17 -5.15 11.31
N LYS A 112 5.43 -4.74 11.51
CA LYS A 112 6.15 -4.94 12.78
C LYS A 112 5.45 -4.21 13.93
N LYS A 113 5.10 -2.94 13.72
CA LYS A 113 4.37 -2.14 14.70
C LYS A 113 3.03 -2.76 15.08
N ILE A 114 2.28 -3.28 14.10
CA ILE A 114 1.03 -4.00 14.38
C ILE A 114 1.28 -5.24 15.27
N GLN A 115 2.37 -5.97 15.06
CA GLN A 115 2.71 -7.12 15.91
C GLN A 115 3.13 -6.70 17.33
N GLU A 116 3.82 -5.57 17.45
CA GLU A 116 4.17 -4.98 18.76
C GLU A 116 2.93 -4.55 19.54
N PHE A 117 1.94 -3.92 18.90
CA PHE A 117 0.63 -3.63 19.51
C PHE A 117 -0.08 -4.89 19.99
N ARG A 118 -0.09 -5.97 19.19
CA ARG A 118 -0.67 -7.25 19.61
C ARG A 118 0.08 -7.89 20.78
N ALA A 119 1.41 -7.83 20.79
CA ALA A 119 2.23 -8.42 21.83
C ALA A 119 2.13 -7.64 23.16
N SER A 120 1.96 -6.32 23.10
CA SER A 120 1.81 -5.46 24.28
C SER A 120 0.40 -5.44 24.87
N GLY A 121 -0.59 -6.01 24.18
CA GLY A 121 -2.00 -5.95 24.61
C GLY A 121 -2.61 -4.55 24.54
N ALA A 122 -1.91 -3.58 23.93
CA ALA A 122 -2.43 -2.24 23.66
C ALA A 122 -3.31 -2.32 22.42
N GLN A 123 -4.64 -2.27 22.64
CA GLN A 123 -5.66 -2.37 21.61
C GLN A 123 -6.40 -1.05 21.43
#